data_AF-A0A4S2CYJ6-F1
#
_entry.id   AF-A0A4S2CYJ6-F1
#
_cell.length_a   1.000
_cell.length_b   1.000
_cell.length_c   1.000
_cell.angle_alpha   90.00
_cell.angle_beta   90.00
_cell.angle_gamma   90.00
#
_symmetry.space_group_name_H-M   'P 1'
#
loop_
_entity.id
_entity.type
_entity.pdbx_description
1 polymer ?
#
loop_
_entity_poly.entity_id
_entity_poly.type
_entity_poly.pdbx_seq_one_letter_code
_entity_poly.pdbx_strand_id
1 'polypeptide(L)'
;MNAHDEFDERNPGEKPSLQDQAERFSRRLTGSAHQVWLAGLGAFGRAQAEGSRVFDTLVKEGETLEARNREQAGDTPRWRDSVEEHLGDAREKAAGTWDKVEKAFDDRVQGVLKRLNIPTAEDVAALNARIEALTARVNRAESRNASPNADPSPGSHQSPGSPP
;
A
#
# COMPACT_ATOMS: atom_id res chain seq x y z
N MET A 1 20.47 12.16 66.44
CA MET A 1 19.52 11.67 65.41
C MET A 1 18.68 12.88 65.00
N ASN A 2 18.67 13.42 63.78
CA ASN A 2 18.88 12.81 62.48
C ASN A 2 19.60 13.77 61.52
N ALA A 3 20.59 13.24 60.83
CA ALA A 3 21.16 13.79 59.62
C ALA A 3 20.30 13.32 58.43
N HIS A 4 20.16 14.16 57.41
CA HIS A 4 20.31 13.85 55.98
C HIS A 4 19.85 15.07 55.17
N ASP A 5 20.82 15.94 54.85
CA ASP A 5 20.74 16.85 53.70
C ASP A 5 20.93 16.01 52.44
N GLU A 6 19.85 15.83 51.68
CA GLU A 6 19.86 15.16 50.37
C GLU A 6 20.00 16.24 49.29
N PHE A 7 21.26 16.54 48.95
CA PHE A 7 21.61 17.30 47.76
C PHE A 7 21.20 16.49 46.52
N ASP A 8 20.06 16.84 45.95
CA ASP A 8 19.65 16.38 44.62
C ASP A 8 20.54 17.08 43.56
N GLU A 9 21.62 16.38 43.17
CA GLU A 9 22.52 16.73 42.07
C GLU A 9 21.76 16.72 40.74
N ARG A 10 21.00 17.80 40.49
CA ARG A 10 20.51 18.12 39.14
C ARG A 10 21.69 18.44 38.24
N ASN A 11 22.18 17.41 37.55
CA ASN A 11 23.11 17.51 36.43
C ASN A 11 22.56 18.46 35.35
N PRO A 12 23.12 19.67 35.13
CA PRO A 12 22.52 20.69 34.26
C PRO A 12 23.02 20.63 32.80
N GLY A 13 23.41 19.46 32.29
CA GLY A 13 24.21 19.34 31.05
C GLY A 13 23.62 18.57 29.87
N GLU A 14 22.49 17.89 29.97
CA GLU A 14 22.01 17.03 28.87
C GLU A 14 21.24 17.81 27.80
N LYS A 15 21.88 17.99 26.64
CA LYS A 15 21.23 18.50 25.43
C LYS A 15 20.11 17.53 25.04
N PRO A 16 18.90 18.02 24.70
CA PRO A 16 17.77 17.15 24.39
C PRO A 16 18.18 16.18 23.28
N SER A 17 18.07 14.88 23.58
CA SER A 17 18.51 13.83 22.67
C SER A 17 17.77 13.96 21.34
N LEU A 18 18.42 13.56 20.24
CA LEU A 18 17.79 13.51 18.92
C LEU A 18 16.49 12.69 18.92
N GLN A 19 16.38 11.72 19.83
CA GLN A 19 15.19 10.90 20.03
C GLN A 19 14.04 11.71 20.64
N ASP A 20 14.30 12.55 21.64
CA ASP A 20 13.30 13.44 22.23
C ASP A 20 12.80 14.50 21.23
N GLN A 21 13.71 15.01 20.39
CA GLN A 21 13.34 15.93 19.31
C GLN A 21 12.52 15.23 18.22
N ALA A 22 12.88 14.00 17.84
CA ALA A 22 12.13 13.20 16.88
C ALA A 22 10.72 12.86 17.38
N GLU A 23 10.55 12.53 18.66
CA GLU A 23 9.23 12.27 19.22
C GLU A 23 8.34 13.52 19.29
N ARG A 24 8.92 14.68 19.64
CA ARG A 24 8.19 15.95 19.64
C ARG A 24 7.81 16.37 18.23
N PHE A 25 8.69 16.14 17.26
CA PHE A 25 8.43 16.39 15.85
C PHE A 25 7.36 15.43 15.30
N SER A 26 7.43 14.14 15.64
CA SER A 26 6.42 13.15 15.30
C SER A 26 5.06 13.50 15.90
N ARG A 27 4.98 13.89 17.17
CA ARG A 27 3.72 14.29 17.81
C ARG A 27 3.09 15.52 17.16
N ARG A 28 3.91 16.51 16.75
CA ARG A 28 3.43 17.69 16.02
C ARG A 28 3.00 17.33 14.60
N LEU A 29 3.77 16.52 13.88
CA LEU A 29 3.43 16.04 12.54
C LEU A 29 2.15 15.20 12.53
N THR A 30 1.98 14.27 13.47
CA THR A 30 0.76 13.46 13.61
C THR A 30 -0.44 14.33 13.95
N GLY A 31 -0.28 15.33 14.82
CA GLY A 31 -1.33 16.32 15.11
C GLY A 31 -1.75 17.14 13.89
N SER A 32 -0.78 17.65 13.13
CA SER A 32 -1.05 18.42 11.91
C SER A 32 -1.62 17.56 10.77
N ALA A 33 -1.10 16.35 10.57
CA ALA A 33 -1.61 15.42 9.57
C ALA A 33 -3.05 14.98 9.87
N HIS A 34 -3.40 14.80 11.15
CA HIS A 34 -4.76 14.50 11.57
C HIS A 34 -5.71 15.67 11.31
N GLN A 35 -5.28 16.91 11.57
CA GLN A 35 -6.06 18.11 11.28
C GLN A 35 -6.28 18.30 9.77
N VAL A 36 -5.25 18.09 8.94
CA VAL A 36 -5.39 18.14 7.47
C VAL A 36 -6.35 17.06 6.98
N TRP A 37 -6.29 15.84 7.55
CA TRP A 37 -7.20 14.76 7.21
C TRP A 37 -8.66 15.07 7.59
N LEU A 38 -8.89 15.59 8.79
CA LEU A 38 -10.22 16.01 9.23
C LEU A 38 -10.76 17.19 8.42
N ALA A 39 -9.90 18.15 8.06
CA ALA A 39 -10.25 19.25 7.16
C ALA A 39 -10.60 18.75 5.75
N GLY A 40 -9.86 17.77 5.24
CA GLY A 40 -10.17 17.11 3.97
C GLY A 40 -11.51 16.37 4.00
N LEU A 41 -11.80 15.63 5.06
CA LEU A 41 -13.10 14.97 5.25
C LEU A 41 -14.25 15.96 5.45
N GLY A 42 -14.02 17.09 6.14
CA GLY A 42 -15.01 18.16 6.31
C GLY A 42 -15.29 18.93 5.02
N ALA A 43 -14.26 19.22 4.23
CA ALA A 43 -14.40 19.82 2.91
C ALA A 43 -15.09 18.88 1.93
N PHE A 44 -14.76 17.58 1.94
CA PHE A 44 -15.44 16.56 1.16
C PHE A 44 -16.93 16.43 1.55
N GLY A 45 -17.23 16.44 2.86
CA GLY A 45 -18.61 16.45 3.35
C GLY A 45 -19.39 17.71 2.94
N ARG A 46 -18.74 18.88 2.96
CA ARG A 46 -19.33 20.16 2.50
C ARG A 46 -19.56 20.16 0.99
N ALA A 47 -18.61 19.61 0.22
CA ALA A 47 -18.75 19.40 -1.21
C ALA A 47 -19.86 18.39 -1.53
N GLN A 48 -20.08 17.35 -0.71
CA GLN A 48 -21.20 16.42 -0.90
C GLN A 48 -22.56 17.08 -0.63
N ALA A 49 -22.62 18.07 0.28
CA ALA A 49 -23.84 18.80 0.62
C ALA A 49 -24.22 19.91 -0.40
N GLU A 50 -23.25 20.49 -1.12
CA GLU A 50 -23.46 21.63 -2.04
C GLU A 50 -22.97 21.36 -3.48
N GLY A 51 -22.77 20.08 -3.83
CA GLY A 51 -21.79 19.58 -4.83
C GLY A 51 -21.81 20.07 -6.27
N SER A 52 -22.80 20.84 -6.70
CA SER A 52 -22.77 21.47 -8.04
C SER A 52 -22.24 22.90 -7.99
N ARG A 53 -22.67 23.74 -7.02
CA ARG A 53 -22.28 25.16 -7.02
C ARG A 53 -20.82 25.39 -6.66
N VAL A 54 -20.29 24.62 -5.72
CA VAL A 54 -18.88 24.74 -5.31
C VAL A 54 -17.98 24.22 -6.41
N PHE A 55 -18.36 23.12 -7.07
CA PHE A 55 -17.66 22.63 -8.25
C PHE A 55 -17.69 23.67 -9.39
N ASP A 56 -18.87 24.21 -9.73
CA ASP A 56 -19.01 25.24 -10.78
C ASP A 56 -18.21 26.51 -10.47
N THR A 57 -18.13 26.88 -9.18
CA THR A 57 -17.33 28.02 -8.73
C THR A 57 -15.83 27.74 -8.86
N LEU A 58 -15.38 26.56 -8.42
CA LEU A 58 -13.98 26.14 -8.55
C LEU A 58 -13.56 25.96 -10.01
N VAL A 59 -14.45 25.46 -10.87
CA VAL A 59 -14.22 25.33 -12.31
C VAL A 59 -14.06 26.71 -12.94
N LYS A 60 -14.96 27.66 -12.65
CA LYS A 60 -14.84 29.04 -13.14
C LYS A 60 -13.57 29.73 -12.65
N GLU A 61 -13.23 29.55 -11.38
CA GLU A 61 -11.99 30.08 -10.83
C GLU A 61 -10.77 29.48 -11.54
N GLY A 62 -10.77 28.16 -11.81
CA GLY A 62 -9.74 27.47 -12.58
C GLY A 62 -9.61 27.99 -14.01
N GLU A 63 -10.72 28.16 -14.73
CA GLU A 63 -10.74 28.72 -16.08
C GLU A 63 -10.21 30.15 -16.13
N THR A 64 -10.58 31.00 -15.16
CA THR A 64 -10.06 32.38 -15.09
C THR A 64 -8.56 32.42 -14.78
N LEU A 65 -8.07 31.49 -13.97
CA LEU A 65 -6.67 31.39 -13.60
C LEU A 65 -5.84 30.83 -14.76
N GLU A 66 -6.39 29.88 -15.52
CA GLU A 66 -5.79 29.38 -16.77
C GLU A 66 -5.74 30.48 -17.84
N ALA A 67 -6.83 31.21 -18.04
CA ALA A 67 -6.89 32.31 -19.01
C ALA A 67 -5.87 33.41 -18.68
N ARG A 68 -5.79 33.83 -17.40
CA ARG A 68 -4.81 34.80 -16.93
C ARG A 68 -3.37 34.30 -17.09
N ASN A 69 -3.13 33.03 -16.81
CA ASN A 69 -1.82 32.42 -17.02
C ASN A 69 -1.47 32.31 -18.51
N ARG A 70 -2.44 32.01 -19.38
CA ARG A 70 -2.25 31.94 -20.84
C ARG A 70 -1.99 33.32 -21.45
N GLU A 71 -2.62 34.37 -20.92
CA GLU A 71 -2.40 35.76 -21.34
C GLU A 71 -1.05 36.32 -20.85
N GLN A 72 -0.61 35.96 -19.64
CA GLN A 72 0.69 36.39 -19.10
C GLN A 72 1.87 35.54 -19.59
N ALA A 73 1.64 34.27 -19.90
CA ALA A 73 2.66 33.35 -20.41
C ALA A 73 2.42 33.12 -21.90
N GLY A 74 2.89 34.06 -22.73
CA GLY A 74 3.15 33.75 -24.13
C GLY A 74 4.09 32.54 -24.19
N ASP A 75 3.53 31.39 -24.55
CA ASP A 75 4.16 30.12 -24.95
C ASP A 75 5.04 29.31 -23.98
N THR A 76 5.25 29.66 -22.71
CA THR A 76 5.81 28.66 -21.76
C THR A 76 5.32 28.90 -20.34
N PRO A 77 4.63 27.92 -19.71
CA PRO A 77 4.17 28.11 -18.35
C PRO A 77 5.38 28.17 -17.41
N ARG A 78 5.68 29.36 -16.87
CA ARG A 78 6.75 29.58 -15.88
C ARG A 78 6.64 28.66 -14.65
N TRP A 79 5.44 28.13 -14.39
CA TRP A 79 5.23 27.13 -13.34
C TRP A 79 5.90 25.79 -13.67
N ARG A 80 6.04 25.40 -14.94
CA ARG A 80 6.78 24.20 -15.33
C ARG A 80 8.25 24.35 -15.01
N ASP A 81 8.86 25.49 -15.30
CA ASP A 81 10.28 25.73 -15.01
C ASP A 81 10.55 25.70 -13.50
N SER A 82 9.69 26.34 -12.69
CA SER A 82 9.82 26.30 -11.23
C SER A 82 9.51 24.92 -10.65
N VAL A 83 8.56 24.18 -11.24
CA VAL A 83 8.26 22.81 -10.84
C VAL A 83 9.38 21.87 -11.25
N GLU A 84 10.01 22.04 -12.40
CA GLU A 84 11.07 21.17 -12.90
C GLU A 84 12.38 21.40 -12.13
N GLU A 85 12.68 22.65 -11.77
CA GLU A 85 13.78 23.02 -10.86
C GLU A 85 13.55 22.48 -9.44
N HIS A 86 12.35 22.64 -8.88
CA HIS A 86 12.02 22.10 -7.55
C HIS A 86 11.82 20.58 -7.54
N LEU A 87 11.40 19.97 -8.65
CA LEU A 87 11.23 18.53 -8.79
C LEU A 87 12.58 17.84 -8.97
N GLY A 88 13.58 18.47 -9.61
CA GLY A 88 14.95 17.95 -9.67
C GLY A 88 15.57 17.77 -8.29
N ASP A 89 15.55 18.84 -7.48
CA ASP A 89 16.09 18.85 -6.12
C ASP A 89 15.26 18.01 -5.13
N ALA A 90 13.93 17.96 -5.33
CA ALA A 90 13.05 17.12 -4.52
C ALA A 90 13.17 15.64 -4.89
N ARG A 91 13.36 15.27 -6.16
CA ARG A 91 13.44 13.86 -6.59
C ARG A 91 14.66 13.14 -6.01
N GLU A 92 15.79 13.83 -5.86
CA GLU A 92 17.01 13.25 -5.27
C GLU A 92 16.89 13.11 -3.73
N LYS A 93 16.24 14.06 -3.04
CA LYS A 93 16.02 14.01 -1.58
C LYS A 93 14.77 13.24 -1.15
N ALA A 94 13.81 13.04 -2.04
CA ALA A 94 12.51 12.45 -1.74
C ALA A 94 12.32 11.05 -2.28
N ALA A 95 13.23 10.47 -3.09
CA ALA A 95 13.10 9.08 -3.54
C ALA A 95 12.84 8.11 -2.38
N GLY A 96 13.59 8.20 -1.28
CA GLY A 96 13.38 7.37 -0.08
C GLY A 96 12.16 7.75 0.78
N THR A 97 11.56 8.93 0.56
CA THR A 97 10.34 9.37 1.24
C THR A 97 9.11 9.03 0.42
N TRP A 98 9.25 8.99 -0.91
CA TRP A 98 8.24 8.61 -1.87
C TRP A 98 7.89 7.12 -1.75
N ASP A 99 8.89 6.25 -1.64
CA ASP A 99 8.67 4.81 -1.39
C ASP A 99 7.86 4.56 -0.10
N LYS A 100 8.02 5.41 0.92
CA LYS A 100 7.24 5.33 2.18
C LYS A 100 5.81 5.80 1.99
N VAL A 101 5.58 6.79 1.14
CA VAL A 101 4.23 7.25 0.77
C VAL A 101 3.54 6.20 -0.11
N GLU A 102 4.26 5.60 -1.05
CA GLU A 102 3.76 4.50 -1.88
C GLU A 102 3.32 3.32 -1.00
N LYS A 103 4.15 2.94 -0.03
CA LYS A 103 3.80 1.88 0.94
C LYS A 103 2.60 2.25 1.81
N ALA A 104 2.54 3.48 2.33
CA ALA A 104 1.42 3.93 3.16
C ALA A 104 0.11 4.07 2.36
N PHE A 105 0.20 4.43 1.08
CA PHE A 105 -0.93 4.46 0.16
C PHE A 105 -1.43 3.05 -0.12
N ASP A 106 -0.53 2.12 -0.43
CA ASP A 106 -0.88 0.74 -0.72
C ASP A 106 -1.54 0.07 0.50
N ASP A 107 -0.98 0.24 1.70
CA ASP A 107 -1.57 -0.23 2.96
C ASP A 107 -3.01 0.34 3.17
N ARG A 108 -3.23 1.60 2.78
CA ARG A 108 -4.54 2.26 2.89
C ARG A 108 -5.53 1.70 1.86
N VAL A 109 -5.09 1.51 0.62
CA VAL A 109 -5.90 0.95 -0.47
C VAL A 109 -6.29 -0.49 -0.15
N GLN A 110 -5.33 -1.33 0.24
CA GLN A 110 -5.59 -2.69 0.69
C GLN A 110 -6.56 -2.72 1.89
N GLY A 111 -6.40 -1.80 2.84
CA GLY A 111 -7.31 -1.65 3.98
C GLY A 111 -8.75 -1.30 3.57
N VAL A 112 -8.95 -0.46 2.56
CA VAL A 112 -10.28 -0.12 2.04
C VAL A 112 -10.89 -1.30 1.26
N LEU A 113 -10.12 -1.96 0.40
CA LEU A 113 -10.58 -3.12 -0.37
C LEU A 113 -11.05 -4.25 0.54
N LYS A 114 -10.29 -4.54 1.61
CA LYS A 114 -10.65 -5.53 2.63
C LYS A 114 -11.95 -5.19 3.34
N ARG A 115 -12.19 -3.90 3.64
CA ARG A 115 -13.44 -3.44 4.29
C ARG A 115 -14.65 -3.48 3.35
N LEU A 116 -14.42 -3.34 2.05
CA LEU A 116 -15.44 -3.49 1.00
C LEU A 116 -15.61 -4.94 0.53
N ASN A 117 -14.87 -5.88 1.14
CA ASN A 117 -14.91 -7.30 0.80
C ASN A 117 -14.56 -7.59 -0.67
N ILE A 118 -13.74 -6.73 -1.27
CA ILE A 118 -13.27 -6.86 -2.66
C ILE A 118 -11.95 -7.64 -2.64
N PRO A 119 -11.88 -8.83 -3.25
CA PRO A 119 -10.66 -9.63 -3.29
C PRO A 119 -9.58 -8.98 -4.16
N THR A 120 -8.32 -9.11 -3.76
CA THR A 120 -7.17 -8.61 -4.51
C THR A 120 -6.78 -9.56 -5.64
N ALA A 121 -5.92 -9.11 -6.56
CA ALA A 121 -5.39 -9.95 -7.62
C ALA A 121 -4.59 -11.14 -7.08
N GLU A 122 -3.84 -10.95 -5.99
CA GLU A 122 -3.08 -12.02 -5.32
C GLU A 122 -3.99 -13.05 -4.68
N ASP A 123 -5.10 -12.62 -4.06
CA ASP A 123 -6.10 -13.53 -3.49
C ASP A 123 -6.72 -14.42 -4.58
N VAL A 124 -7.06 -13.83 -5.73
CA VAL A 124 -7.61 -14.56 -6.88
C VAL A 124 -6.59 -15.55 -7.44
N ALA A 125 -5.32 -15.14 -7.59
CA ALA A 125 -4.25 -16.01 -8.06
C ALA A 125 -4.02 -17.18 -7.09
N ALA A 126 -3.99 -16.93 -5.78
CA ALA A 126 -3.83 -17.95 -4.76
C ALA A 126 -5.02 -18.94 -4.76
N LEU A 127 -6.25 -18.44 -4.98
CA LEU A 127 -7.43 -19.29 -5.11
C LEU A 127 -7.37 -20.17 -6.36
N ASN A 128 -6.98 -19.62 -7.51
CA ASN A 128 -6.82 -20.39 -8.75
C ASN A 128 -5.79 -21.51 -8.58
N ALA A 129 -4.63 -21.23 -7.98
CA ALA A 129 -3.61 -22.25 -7.70
C ALA A 129 -4.15 -23.37 -6.79
N ARG A 130 -4.99 -23.03 -5.80
CA ARG A 130 -5.65 -24.03 -4.94
C ARG A 130 -6.67 -24.87 -5.73
N ILE A 131 -7.43 -24.24 -6.63
CA ILE A 131 -8.38 -24.93 -7.50
C ILE A 131 -7.65 -25.92 -8.41
N GLU A 132 -6.56 -25.50 -9.07
CA GLU A 132 -5.76 -26.39 -9.91
C GLU A 132 -5.21 -27.59 -9.13
N ALA A 133 -4.66 -27.34 -7.94
CA ALA A 133 -4.16 -28.41 -7.08
C ALA A 133 -5.28 -29.38 -6.64
N LEU A 134 -6.48 -28.87 -6.39
CA LEU A 134 -7.64 -29.69 -6.04
C LEU A 134 -8.13 -30.50 -7.23
N THR A 135 -8.29 -29.88 -8.40
CA THR A 135 -8.65 -30.56 -9.66
C THR A 135 -7.67 -31.68 -9.97
N ALA A 136 -6.36 -31.45 -9.81
CA ALA A 136 -5.35 -32.49 -10.00
C ALA A 136 -5.48 -33.65 -8.99
N ARG A 137 -5.90 -33.38 -7.75
CA ARG A 137 -6.15 -34.43 -6.74
C ARG A 137 -7.42 -35.22 -7.07
N VAL A 138 -8.48 -34.55 -7.50
CA VAL A 138 -9.75 -35.18 -7.91
C VAL A 138 -9.50 -36.08 -9.13
N ASN A 139 -8.88 -35.58 -10.20
CA ASN A 139 -8.58 -36.37 -11.39
C ASN A 139 -7.74 -37.62 -11.07
N ARG A 140 -6.76 -37.51 -10.15
CA ARG A 140 -5.98 -38.67 -9.68
C ARG A 140 -6.79 -39.63 -8.82
N ALA A 141 -7.76 -39.15 -8.05
CA ALA A 141 -8.65 -40.01 -7.28
C ALA A 141 -9.61 -40.76 -8.21
N GLU A 142 -10.19 -40.06 -9.19
CA GLU A 142 -11.07 -40.65 -10.21
C GLU A 142 -10.33 -41.68 -11.07
N SER A 143 -9.10 -41.38 -11.50
CA SER A 143 -8.28 -42.32 -12.30
C SER A 143 -7.92 -43.59 -11.51
N ARG A 144 -7.70 -43.47 -10.19
CA ARG A 144 -7.49 -44.62 -9.30
C ARG A 144 -8.77 -45.42 -9.09
N ASN A 145 -9.92 -44.75 -8.99
CA ASN A 145 -11.21 -45.42 -8.83
C ASN A 145 -11.70 -46.08 -10.13
N ALA A 146 -11.31 -45.54 -11.29
CA ALA A 146 -11.57 -46.09 -12.61
C ALA A 146 -10.65 -47.27 -12.99
N SER A 147 -9.60 -47.55 -12.20
CA SER A 147 -8.73 -48.71 -12.38
C SER A 147 -8.81 -49.72 -11.21
N PRO A 148 -9.93 -50.45 -11.00
CA PRO A 148 -9.93 -51.59 -10.09
C PRO A 148 -9.41 -52.89 -10.75
N ASN A 149 -9.30 -52.95 -12.09
CA ASN A 149 -8.94 -54.17 -12.81
C ASN A 149 -7.78 -53.92 -13.78
N ALA A 150 -6.57 -53.83 -13.24
CA ALA A 150 -5.38 -54.23 -13.99
C ALA A 150 -4.75 -55.37 -13.19
N ASP A 151 -5.34 -56.56 -13.32
CA ASP A 151 -4.74 -57.80 -12.85
C ASP A 151 -3.32 -57.91 -13.45
N PRO A 152 -2.29 -58.23 -12.65
CA PRO A 152 -1.01 -58.63 -13.21
C PRO A 152 -1.24 -59.95 -13.94
N SER A 153 -1.16 -59.92 -15.27
CA SER A 153 -1.22 -61.13 -16.09
C SER A 153 -0.24 -62.17 -15.51
N PRO A 154 -0.72 -63.35 -15.06
CA PRO A 154 0.16 -64.33 -14.45
C PRO A 154 1.10 -64.86 -15.53
N GLY A 155 2.40 -64.80 -15.23
CA GLY A 155 3.46 -65.24 -16.10
C GLY A 155 3.17 -66.62 -16.69
N SER A 156 3.35 -66.73 -18.00
CA SER A 156 3.35 -67.98 -18.72
C SER A 156 4.39 -68.91 -18.11
N HIS A 157 3.92 -69.88 -17.32
CA HIS A 157 4.66 -71.08 -16.96
C HIS A 157 5.03 -71.82 -18.26
N GLN A 158 6.24 -71.58 -18.75
CA GLN A 158 6.87 -72.44 -19.73
C GLN A 158 7.46 -73.64 -18.97
N SER A 159 6.68 -74.72 -18.89
CA SER A 159 7.16 -75.99 -18.35
C SER A 159 8.16 -76.67 -19.32
N PRO A 160 9.13 -77.42 -18.80
CA PRO A 160 10.33 -77.82 -19.53
C PRO A 160 10.10 -79.11 -20.33
N GLY A 161 10.33 -79.06 -21.63
CA GLY A 161 10.47 -80.25 -22.47
C GLY A 161 11.92 -80.71 -22.52
N SER A 162 12.19 -81.95 -22.13
CA SER A 162 13.48 -82.64 -22.27
C SER A 162 13.26 -84.02 -22.93
N PRO A 163 14.34 -84.67 -23.43
CA PRO A 163 14.39 -85.37 -24.72
C PRO A 163 14.16 -86.90 -24.56
N PRO A 164 14.37 -87.76 -25.59
CA PRO A 164 15.68 -88.06 -26.22
C PRO A 164 15.79 -87.73 -27.73
#